data_AF-A0A0Q9MVI1-F1
#
_entry.id   AF-A0A0Q9MVI1-F1
#
_cell.length_a   1.000
_cell.length_b   1.000
_cell.length_c   1.000
_cell.angle_alpha   90.00
_cell.angle_beta   90.00
_cell.angle_gamma   90.00
#
_symmetry.space_group_name_H-M   'P 1'
#
loop_
_entity.id
_entity.type
_entity.pdbx_description
1 polymer ?
#
loop_
_entity_poly.entity_id
_entity_poly.type
_entity_poly.pdbx_seq_one_letter_code
_entity_poly.pdbx_strand_id
1 'polypeptide(L)'
;MKQTLYLAGDSTMADYPSKSYPMQGWGNKLHLFIPDSVSVVNKAMCGRNSKSFIEEGRLDEIIYVIRPKDYLFIQFGHNDSKEDVERHTVPWSTYHQYLRQYIDETRAAGAYPVLISPLCRRHFDVDGLLINTHGDYPRSMEALAALENVPFIDLCGRSAVAFKEMGEARSKQWLTWLSPGEHPNYPEGIQDNTHLNEPGAEAVAQMVADAIFNLMLNIS
;
A
#
# COMPACT_ATOMS: atom_id res chain seq x y z
N MET A 1 22.76 -14.78 2.74
CA MET A 1 21.83 -14.14 1.79
C MET A 1 21.11 -13.03 2.54
N LYS A 2 20.85 -11.90 1.89
CA LYS A 2 20.10 -10.80 2.49
C LYS A 2 18.66 -11.24 2.75
N GLN A 3 18.11 -10.86 3.91
CA GLN A 3 16.68 -10.97 4.17
C GLN A 3 15.92 -10.10 3.18
N THR A 4 14.75 -10.55 2.72
CA THR A 4 13.98 -9.87 1.67
C THR A 4 12.61 -9.47 2.18
N LEU A 5 12.20 -8.24 1.88
CA LEU A 5 10.86 -7.71 2.08
C LEU A 5 10.14 -7.74 0.74
N TYR A 6 9.17 -8.63 0.59
CA TYR A 6 8.28 -8.67 -0.56
C TYR A 6 7.08 -7.77 -0.31
N LEU A 7 6.70 -6.97 -1.30
CA LEU A 7 5.56 -6.06 -1.22
C LEU A 7 4.44 -6.52 -2.16
N ALA A 8 3.26 -6.82 -1.62
CA ALA A 8 2.06 -7.17 -2.36
C ALA A 8 0.97 -6.13 -2.13
N GLY A 9 0.50 -5.50 -3.20
CA GLY A 9 -0.55 -4.48 -3.11
C GLY A 9 -0.92 -3.84 -4.44
N ASP A 10 -1.51 -2.66 -4.33
CA ASP A 10 -2.17 -1.95 -5.42
C ASP A 10 -1.32 -0.80 -6.02
N SER A 11 -1.98 0.11 -6.75
CA SER A 11 -1.34 1.24 -7.43
C SER A 11 -0.66 2.25 -6.50
N THR A 12 -1.05 2.36 -5.22
CA THR A 12 -0.36 3.29 -4.31
C THR A 12 1.02 2.79 -3.90
N MET A 13 1.31 1.51 -4.11
CA MET A 13 2.58 0.87 -3.78
C MET A 13 3.40 0.46 -5.02
N ALA A 14 2.75 0.19 -6.15
CA ALA A 14 3.38 -0.32 -7.37
C ALA A 14 4.46 0.59 -7.98
N ASP A 15 5.39 -0.03 -8.71
CA ASP A 15 6.33 0.69 -9.56
C ASP A 15 5.62 1.20 -10.82
N TYR A 16 6.00 2.40 -11.28
CA TYR A 16 5.43 3.02 -12.46
C TYR A 16 6.45 3.14 -13.60
N PRO A 17 6.03 2.95 -14.87
CA PRO A 17 6.88 3.19 -16.02
C PRO A 17 7.13 4.68 -16.22
N SER A 18 8.20 5.03 -16.93
CA SER A 18 8.59 6.43 -17.21
C SER A 18 7.48 7.28 -17.84
N LYS A 19 6.59 6.67 -18.65
CA LYS A 19 5.42 7.35 -19.25
C LYS A 19 4.37 7.82 -18.24
N SER A 20 4.43 7.32 -17.01
CA SER A 20 3.53 7.71 -15.91
C SER A 20 4.18 8.71 -14.95
N TYR A 21 5.47 9.03 -15.13
CA TYR A 21 6.14 10.04 -14.30
C TYR A 21 5.40 11.39 -14.41
N PRO A 22 5.13 12.11 -13.29
CA PRO A 22 5.71 11.92 -11.96
C PRO A 22 4.96 10.98 -11.01
N MET A 23 3.91 10.28 -11.46
CA MET A 23 3.17 9.33 -10.62
C MET A 23 4.09 8.17 -10.16
N GLN A 24 4.04 7.85 -8.87
CA GLN A 24 4.85 6.82 -8.23
C GLN A 24 4.07 6.10 -7.13
N GLY A 25 4.41 4.84 -6.87
CA GLY A 25 3.99 4.13 -5.65
C GLY A 25 5.07 4.21 -4.58
N TRP A 26 4.67 4.17 -3.31
CA TRP A 26 5.61 4.27 -2.19
C TRP A 26 6.55 3.06 -2.08
N GLY A 27 6.12 1.88 -2.57
CA GLY A 27 6.94 0.66 -2.53
C GLY A 27 8.26 0.81 -3.28
N ASN A 28 8.27 1.61 -4.35
CA ASN A 28 9.47 1.95 -5.13
C ASN A 28 10.50 2.72 -4.27
N LYS A 29 10.07 3.41 -3.21
CA LYS A 29 10.92 4.28 -2.38
C LYS A 29 11.32 3.66 -1.04
N LEU A 30 10.71 2.53 -0.63
CA LEU A 30 10.97 1.90 0.67
C LEU A 30 12.46 1.58 0.90
N HIS A 31 13.17 1.17 -0.16
CA HIS A 31 14.59 0.84 -0.09
C HIS A 31 15.48 1.99 0.41
N LEU A 32 15.02 3.25 0.30
CA LEU A 32 15.75 4.43 0.78
C LEU A 32 15.75 4.54 2.32
N PHE A 33 14.82 3.85 2.99
CA PHE A 33 14.56 4.00 4.43
C PHE A 33 14.76 2.71 5.23
N ILE A 34 15.25 1.65 4.57
CA ILE A 34 15.56 0.37 5.22
C ILE A 34 17.08 0.09 5.13
N PRO A 35 17.65 -0.76 6.01
CA PRO A 35 19.09 -1.01 5.98
C PRO A 35 19.52 -1.70 4.67
N ASP A 36 20.71 -1.34 4.16
CA ASP A 36 21.29 -1.96 2.96
C ASP A 36 21.50 -3.49 3.07
N SER A 37 21.49 -4.04 4.28
CA SER A 37 21.57 -5.48 4.53
C SER A 37 20.28 -6.22 4.16
N VAL A 38 19.17 -5.51 3.95
CA VAL A 38 17.85 -6.02 3.60
C VAL A 38 17.53 -5.65 2.14
N SER A 39 16.88 -6.55 1.41
CA SER A 39 16.44 -6.30 0.03
C SER A 39 14.94 -6.02 -0.03
N VAL A 40 14.50 -5.06 -0.84
CA VAL A 40 13.08 -4.83 -1.13
C VAL A 40 12.75 -5.36 -2.51
N VAL A 41 11.71 -6.18 -2.61
CA VAL A 41 11.18 -6.67 -3.89
C VAL A 41 9.73 -6.23 -4.00
N ASN A 42 9.49 -5.19 -4.81
CA ASN A 42 8.15 -4.68 -5.04
C ASN A 42 7.41 -5.53 -6.08
N LYS A 43 6.33 -6.19 -5.67
CA LYS A 43 5.45 -6.99 -6.53
C LYS A 43 4.05 -6.40 -6.62
N ALA A 44 3.83 -5.22 -6.05
CA ALA A 44 2.57 -4.51 -6.14
C ALA A 44 2.22 -4.17 -7.60
N MET A 45 0.93 -4.17 -7.91
CA MET A 45 0.46 -3.97 -9.28
C MET A 45 -0.76 -3.07 -9.33
N CYS A 46 -0.72 -2.11 -10.25
CA CYS A 46 -1.81 -1.16 -10.45
C CYS A 46 -3.16 -1.85 -10.72
N GLY A 47 -4.21 -1.36 -10.07
CA GLY A 47 -5.59 -1.80 -10.27
C GLY A 47 -5.98 -3.11 -9.56
N ARG A 48 -5.04 -3.77 -8.86
CA ARG A 48 -5.33 -5.03 -8.15
C ARG A 48 -5.94 -4.76 -6.79
N ASN A 49 -6.76 -5.70 -6.35
CA ASN A 49 -7.31 -5.82 -5.00
C ASN A 49 -6.82 -7.14 -4.38
N SER A 50 -7.24 -7.44 -3.15
CA SER A 50 -6.82 -8.66 -2.44
C SER A 50 -7.18 -9.96 -3.18
N LYS A 51 -8.30 -9.98 -3.90
CA LYS A 51 -8.77 -11.14 -4.69
C LYS A 51 -8.00 -11.28 -6.00
N SER A 52 -8.04 -10.25 -6.84
CA SER A 52 -7.53 -10.34 -8.22
C SER A 52 -6.02 -10.55 -8.28
N PHE A 53 -5.29 -10.10 -7.26
CA PHE A 53 -3.85 -10.35 -7.17
C PHE A 53 -3.54 -11.84 -6.97
N ILE A 54 -4.37 -12.56 -6.20
CA ILE A 54 -4.27 -14.02 -6.06
C ILE A 54 -4.73 -14.71 -7.35
N GLU A 55 -5.89 -14.34 -7.89
CA GLU A 55 -6.45 -14.99 -9.09
C GLU A 55 -5.55 -14.87 -10.33
N GLU A 56 -4.73 -13.83 -10.39
CA GLU A 56 -3.71 -13.63 -11.43
C GLU A 56 -2.38 -14.37 -11.17
N GLY A 57 -2.27 -15.16 -10.10
CA GLY A 57 -1.06 -15.93 -9.75
C GLY A 57 0.09 -15.08 -9.20
N ARG A 58 -0.15 -13.82 -8.83
CA ARG A 58 0.92 -12.93 -8.35
C ARG A 58 1.39 -13.27 -6.94
N LEU A 59 0.50 -13.81 -6.11
CA LEU A 59 0.89 -14.36 -4.82
C LEU A 59 1.80 -15.58 -5.05
N ASP A 60 1.43 -16.49 -5.94
CA ASP A 60 2.25 -17.67 -6.29
C ASP A 60 3.67 -17.29 -6.73
N GLU A 61 3.82 -16.22 -7.52
CA GLU A 61 5.15 -15.71 -7.91
C GLU A 61 6.03 -15.34 -6.70
N ILE A 62 5.43 -14.76 -5.66
CA ILE A 62 6.12 -14.40 -4.41
C ILE A 62 6.43 -15.67 -3.63
N ILE A 63 5.42 -16.52 -3.41
CA ILE A 63 5.54 -17.73 -2.60
C ILE A 63 6.56 -18.71 -3.20
N TYR A 64 6.69 -18.75 -4.53
CA TYR A 64 7.68 -19.56 -5.22
C TYR A 64 9.14 -19.21 -4.86
N VAL A 65 9.42 -17.95 -4.50
CA VAL A 65 10.79 -17.45 -4.25
C VAL A 65 11.05 -17.02 -2.82
N ILE A 66 10.00 -16.77 -2.03
CA ILE A 66 10.13 -16.32 -0.64
C ILE A 66 10.79 -17.42 0.20
N ARG A 67 11.65 -17.03 1.13
CA ARG A 67 12.40 -17.97 1.97
C ARG A 67 12.04 -17.81 3.45
N PRO A 68 12.36 -18.82 4.28
CA PRO A 68 12.22 -18.68 5.71
C PRO A 68 12.93 -17.42 6.22
N LYS A 69 12.24 -16.68 7.10
CA LYS A 69 12.64 -15.39 7.67
C LYS A 69 12.52 -14.16 6.75
N ASP A 70 12.12 -14.30 5.49
CA ASP A 70 11.71 -13.15 4.68
C ASP A 70 10.36 -12.60 5.19
N TYR A 71 9.98 -11.40 4.74
CA TYR A 71 8.68 -10.79 5.04
C TYR A 71 7.82 -10.64 3.79
N LEU A 72 6.51 -10.79 3.95
CA LEU A 72 5.51 -10.35 2.96
C LEU A 72 4.64 -9.24 3.56
N PHE A 73 4.79 -8.03 3.04
CA PHE A 73 3.94 -6.89 3.38
C PHE A 73 2.75 -6.83 2.42
N ILE A 74 1.54 -6.79 2.97
CA ILE A 74 0.28 -6.94 2.24
C ILE A 74 -0.55 -5.68 2.44
N GLN A 75 -0.79 -4.92 1.37
CA GLN A 75 -1.56 -3.67 1.39
C GLN A 75 -2.62 -3.62 0.29
N PHE A 76 -3.88 -3.74 0.67
CA PHE A 76 -5.05 -3.69 -0.23
C PHE A 76 -6.19 -2.87 0.40
N GLY A 77 -7.26 -2.64 -0.37
CA GLY A 77 -8.43 -1.85 0.06
C GLY A 77 -8.90 -0.81 -0.96
N HIS A 78 -8.01 -0.20 -1.76
CA HIS A 78 -8.40 0.83 -2.74
C HIS A 78 -9.31 0.30 -3.84
N ASN A 79 -9.03 -0.92 -4.30
CA ASN A 79 -9.74 -1.54 -5.42
C ASN A 79 -10.76 -2.57 -4.93
N ASP A 80 -10.63 -3.07 -3.70
CA ASP A 80 -11.59 -3.96 -3.05
C ASP A 80 -12.96 -3.32 -2.87
N SER A 81 -12.97 -2.00 -2.62
CA SER A 81 -14.17 -1.18 -2.46
C SER A 81 -14.90 -0.84 -3.76
N LYS A 82 -14.36 -1.21 -4.92
CA LYS A 82 -15.00 -0.94 -6.22
C LYS A 82 -16.13 -1.95 -6.46
N GLU A 83 -17.22 -1.49 -7.07
CA GLU A 83 -18.44 -2.29 -7.33
C GLU A 83 -18.31 -3.28 -8.50
N ASP A 84 -17.17 -3.28 -9.20
CA ASP A 84 -16.87 -4.26 -10.24
C ASP A 84 -16.80 -5.66 -9.63
N VAL A 85 -17.64 -6.59 -10.12
CA VAL A 85 -17.78 -7.96 -9.61
C VAL A 85 -16.46 -8.71 -9.59
N GLU A 86 -15.55 -8.43 -10.53
CA GLU A 86 -14.22 -9.05 -10.54
C GLU A 86 -13.34 -8.55 -9.39
N ARG A 87 -13.60 -7.34 -8.90
CA ARG A 87 -12.74 -6.63 -7.95
C ARG A 87 -13.30 -6.46 -6.55
N HIS A 88 -14.60 -6.65 -6.39
CA HIS A 88 -15.27 -6.40 -5.14
C HIS A 88 -14.97 -7.50 -4.11
N THR A 89 -14.48 -7.08 -2.95
CA THR A 89 -14.49 -7.90 -1.73
C THR A 89 -15.25 -7.15 -0.66
N VAL A 90 -15.78 -7.84 0.35
CA VAL A 90 -16.60 -7.22 1.40
C VAL A 90 -15.81 -7.26 2.71
N PRO A 91 -15.69 -6.13 3.44
CA PRO A 91 -15.08 -6.11 4.78
C PRO A 91 -15.69 -7.18 5.68
N TRP A 92 -14.91 -7.67 6.66
CA TRP A 92 -15.35 -8.69 7.63
C TRP A 92 -15.76 -10.05 7.04
N SER A 93 -15.66 -10.26 5.73
CA SER A 93 -16.08 -11.49 5.06
C SER A 93 -15.10 -11.88 3.94
N THR A 94 -15.44 -11.68 2.66
CA THR A 94 -14.58 -12.11 1.55
C THR A 94 -13.23 -11.41 1.55
N TYR A 95 -13.15 -10.17 2.02
CA TYR A 95 -11.87 -9.48 2.22
C TYR A 95 -10.96 -10.23 3.20
N HIS A 96 -11.52 -10.71 4.33
CA HIS A 96 -10.77 -11.54 5.28
C HIS A 96 -10.37 -12.88 4.70
N GLN A 97 -11.23 -13.51 3.89
CA GLN A 97 -10.93 -14.79 3.24
C GLN A 97 -9.68 -14.68 2.38
N TYR A 98 -9.59 -13.65 1.53
CA TYR A 98 -8.41 -13.44 0.69
C TYR A 98 -7.18 -13.05 1.51
N LEU A 99 -7.30 -12.13 2.48
CA LEU A 99 -6.17 -11.76 3.34
C LEU A 99 -5.59 -12.95 4.13
N ARG A 100 -6.44 -13.89 4.59
CA ARG A 100 -5.97 -15.12 5.24
C ARG A 100 -5.13 -15.97 4.30
N GLN A 101 -5.48 -16.05 3.02
CA GLN A 101 -4.69 -16.81 2.07
C GLN A 101 -3.24 -16.28 1.99
N TYR A 102 -3.04 -14.97 1.93
CA TYR A 102 -1.69 -14.38 2.00
C TYR A 102 -0.96 -14.76 3.29
N ILE A 103 -1.64 -14.68 4.43
CA ILE A 103 -1.08 -14.99 5.74
C ILE A 103 -0.65 -16.46 5.81
N ASP A 104 -1.54 -17.36 5.42
CA ASP A 104 -1.36 -18.80 5.53
C ASP A 104 -0.26 -19.29 4.59
N GLU A 105 -0.24 -18.83 3.34
CA GLU A 105 0.79 -19.21 2.37
C GLU A 105 2.17 -18.66 2.77
N THR A 106 2.24 -17.42 3.28
CA THR A 106 3.49 -16.84 3.78
C THR A 106 4.04 -17.64 4.97
N ARG A 107 3.16 -18.01 5.91
CA ARG A 107 3.54 -18.84 7.07
C ARG A 107 3.98 -20.24 6.65
N ALA A 108 3.29 -20.85 5.69
CA ALA A 108 3.64 -22.16 5.16
C ALA A 108 5.04 -22.17 4.52
N ALA A 109 5.48 -21.05 3.93
CA ALA A 109 6.83 -20.86 3.42
C ALA A 109 7.89 -20.53 4.52
N GLY A 110 7.49 -20.44 5.78
CA GLY A 110 8.36 -20.07 6.91
C GLY A 110 8.73 -18.57 6.96
N ALA A 111 8.02 -17.74 6.18
CA ALA A 111 8.19 -16.30 6.14
C ALA A 111 7.17 -15.60 7.07
N TYR A 112 7.31 -14.28 7.23
CA TYR A 112 6.51 -13.48 8.15
C TYR A 112 5.54 -12.55 7.40
N PRO A 113 4.22 -12.75 7.51
CA PRO A 113 3.25 -11.81 6.95
C PRO A 113 3.18 -10.54 7.79
N VAL A 114 2.90 -9.40 7.15
CA VAL A 114 2.59 -8.11 7.77
C VAL A 114 1.43 -7.48 7.01
N LEU A 115 0.38 -7.08 7.72
CA LEU A 115 -0.75 -6.37 7.12
C LEU A 115 -0.54 -4.86 7.21
N ILE A 116 -0.81 -4.15 6.11
CA ILE A 116 -0.76 -2.68 6.05
C ILE A 116 -2.12 -2.18 5.55
N SER A 117 -2.80 -1.32 6.32
CA SER A 117 -4.04 -0.70 5.85
C SER A 117 -3.81 0.11 4.55
N PRO A 118 -4.83 0.30 3.70
CA PRO A 118 -4.65 1.10 2.48
C PRO A 118 -4.23 2.53 2.84
N LEU A 119 -3.36 3.13 2.02
CA LEU A 119 -3.08 4.57 2.09
C LEU A 119 -4.41 5.36 2.12
N CYS A 120 -4.54 6.36 2.99
CA CYS A 120 -5.73 7.18 3.03
C CYS A 120 -5.88 7.95 1.71
N ARG A 121 -7.09 7.95 1.13
CA ARG A 121 -7.37 8.78 -0.05
C ARG A 121 -7.55 10.22 0.40
N ARG A 122 -6.93 11.17 -0.30
CA ARG A 122 -7.06 12.60 -0.01
C ARG A 122 -8.44 13.11 -0.45
N HIS A 123 -9.40 13.12 0.45
CA HIS A 123 -10.73 13.67 0.19
C HIS A 123 -11.18 14.55 1.34
N PHE A 124 -11.38 15.83 1.08
CA PHE A 124 -11.84 16.81 2.06
C PHE A 124 -13.30 17.18 1.78
N ASP A 125 -14.12 17.34 2.82
CA ASP A 125 -15.46 17.90 2.68
C ASP A 125 -15.43 19.43 2.55
N VAL A 126 -16.62 20.03 2.45
CA VAL A 126 -16.80 21.48 2.33
C VAL A 126 -16.29 22.28 3.54
N ASP A 127 -16.14 21.63 4.70
CA ASP A 127 -15.65 22.22 5.94
C ASP A 127 -14.14 21.98 6.12
N GLY A 128 -13.48 21.33 5.15
CA GLY A 128 -12.06 21.02 5.18
C GLY A 128 -11.69 19.83 6.05
N LEU A 129 -12.65 18.95 6.38
CA LEU A 129 -12.41 17.72 7.13
C LEU A 129 -12.12 16.56 6.18
N LEU A 130 -11.11 15.76 6.53
CA LEU A 130 -10.74 14.58 5.75
C LEU A 130 -11.80 13.47 5.93
N ILE A 131 -12.38 13.01 4.82
CA ILE A 131 -13.41 11.97 4.79
C ILE A 131 -12.76 10.60 4.60
N ASN A 132 -13.21 9.61 5.37
CA ASN A 132 -12.90 8.21 5.12
C ASN A 132 -13.62 7.70 3.87
N THR A 133 -12.88 7.48 2.78
CA THR A 133 -13.43 6.89 1.55
C THR A 133 -13.28 5.38 1.46
N HIS A 134 -12.61 4.76 2.43
CA HIS A 134 -12.33 3.32 2.47
C HIS A 134 -13.27 2.56 3.41
N GLY A 135 -14.32 3.21 3.93
CA GLY A 135 -15.30 2.58 4.83
C GLY A 135 -14.63 1.75 5.92
N ASP A 136 -15.06 0.48 6.04
CA ASP A 136 -14.58 -0.43 7.07
C ASP A 136 -13.30 -1.21 6.71
N TYR A 137 -12.73 -1.09 5.50
CA TYR A 137 -11.59 -1.93 5.09
C TYR A 137 -10.37 -1.80 6.03
N PRO A 138 -9.91 -0.58 6.43
CA PRO A 138 -8.79 -0.45 7.36
C PRO A 138 -9.05 -1.11 8.71
N ARG A 139 -10.23 -0.85 9.30
CA ARG A 139 -10.63 -1.39 10.62
C ARG A 139 -10.83 -2.91 10.56
N SER A 140 -11.41 -3.39 9.47
CA SER A 140 -11.57 -4.82 9.20
C SER A 140 -10.21 -5.52 9.10
N MET A 141 -9.24 -4.92 8.41
CA MET A 141 -7.89 -5.48 8.29
C MET A 141 -7.16 -5.50 9.65
N GLU A 142 -7.25 -4.42 10.43
CA GLU A 142 -6.70 -4.35 11.79
C GLU A 142 -7.24 -5.47 12.68
N ALA A 143 -8.56 -5.67 12.66
CA ALA A 143 -9.20 -6.74 13.42
C ALA A 143 -8.74 -8.13 13.00
N LEU A 144 -8.53 -8.36 11.69
CA LEU A 144 -7.96 -9.62 11.20
C LEU A 144 -6.51 -9.79 11.67
N ALA A 145 -5.70 -8.74 11.60
CA ALA A 145 -4.31 -8.79 12.06
C ALA A 145 -4.22 -9.19 13.54
N ALA A 146 -5.08 -8.61 14.39
CA ALA A 146 -5.19 -8.98 15.79
C ALA A 146 -5.65 -10.43 15.98
N LEU A 147 -6.68 -10.87 15.25
CA LEU A 147 -7.22 -12.23 15.33
C LEU A 147 -6.18 -13.29 14.92
N GLU A 148 -5.45 -13.02 13.83
CA GLU A 148 -4.46 -13.93 13.27
C GLU A 148 -3.09 -13.78 13.95
N ASN A 149 -2.91 -12.83 14.88
CA ASN A 149 -1.62 -12.50 15.50
C ASN A 149 -0.54 -12.17 14.45
N VAL A 150 -0.86 -11.24 13.55
CA VAL A 150 -0.01 -10.72 12.48
C VAL A 150 0.31 -9.25 12.78
N PRO A 151 1.56 -8.79 12.62
CA PRO A 151 1.88 -7.37 12.76
C PRO A 151 1.04 -6.50 11.81
N PHE A 152 0.60 -5.35 12.31
CA PHE A 152 -0.24 -4.42 11.58
C PHE A 152 0.38 -3.02 11.52
N ILE A 153 0.42 -2.45 10.33
CA ILE A 153 0.81 -1.05 10.10
C ILE A 153 -0.43 -0.26 9.72
N ASP A 154 -0.86 0.64 10.59
CA ASP A 154 -1.96 1.57 10.30
C ASP A 154 -1.50 2.73 9.39
N LEU A 155 -1.31 2.43 8.10
CA LEU A 155 -0.96 3.44 7.11
C LEU A 155 -2.11 4.40 6.83
N CYS A 156 -3.35 3.92 6.85
CA CYS A 156 -4.54 4.76 6.67
C CYS A 156 -4.60 5.86 7.73
N GLY A 157 -4.48 5.53 9.02
CA GLY A 157 -4.48 6.52 10.09
C GLY A 157 -3.29 7.47 10.04
N ARG A 158 -2.08 6.95 9.81
CA ARG A 158 -0.85 7.77 9.70
C ARG A 158 -0.92 8.79 8.56
N SER A 159 -1.32 8.34 7.38
CA SER A 159 -1.47 9.23 6.22
C SER A 159 -2.65 10.21 6.36
N ALA A 160 -3.74 9.80 7.01
CA ALA A 160 -4.85 10.70 7.33
C ALA A 160 -4.42 11.86 8.24
N VAL A 161 -3.62 11.57 9.27
CA VAL A 161 -3.04 12.60 10.16
C VAL A 161 -2.17 13.57 9.34
N ALA A 162 -1.28 13.04 8.50
CA ALA A 162 -0.41 13.88 7.67
C ALA A 162 -1.21 14.78 6.69
N PHE A 163 -2.23 14.23 6.03
CA PHE A 163 -3.10 15.03 5.15
C PHE A 163 -3.85 16.11 5.93
N LYS A 164 -4.37 15.79 7.12
CA LYS A 164 -5.04 16.75 7.98
C LYS A 164 -4.11 17.89 8.42
N GLU A 165 -2.88 17.57 8.80
CA GLU A 165 -1.88 18.57 9.22
C GLU A 165 -1.40 19.46 8.08
N MET A 166 -1.25 18.91 6.87
CA MET A 166 -0.94 19.69 5.67
C MET A 166 -2.11 20.59 5.24
N GLY A 167 -3.34 20.13 5.46
CA GLY A 167 -4.57 20.76 4.95
C GLY A 167 -4.77 20.55 3.45
N GLU A 168 -5.91 21.00 2.95
CA GLU A 168 -6.38 20.71 1.60
C GLU A 168 -5.42 21.18 0.49
N ALA A 169 -4.89 22.40 0.62
CA ALA A 169 -4.06 23.01 -0.41
C ALA A 169 -2.66 22.38 -0.46
N ARG A 170 -1.97 22.29 0.68
CA ARG A 170 -0.58 21.77 0.71
C ARG A 170 -0.52 20.26 0.46
N SER A 171 -1.53 19.50 0.88
CA SER A 171 -1.55 18.04 0.67
C SER A 171 -1.48 17.62 -0.80
N LYS A 172 -1.84 18.49 -1.75
CA LYS A 172 -1.68 18.24 -3.19
C LYS A 172 -0.23 17.98 -3.59
N GLN A 173 0.74 18.51 -2.84
CA GLN A 173 2.17 18.36 -3.14
C GLN A 173 2.67 16.91 -3.06
N TRP A 174 1.93 16.00 -2.42
CA TRP A 174 2.26 14.57 -2.37
C TRP A 174 1.60 13.75 -3.46
N LEU A 175 0.65 14.34 -4.20
CA LEU A 175 -0.16 13.62 -5.16
C LEU A 175 0.15 14.07 -6.58
N THR A 176 -0.31 13.28 -7.55
CA THR A 176 -0.19 13.63 -8.97
C THR A 176 -1.24 14.69 -9.32
N TRP A 177 -0.96 15.92 -8.90
CA TRP A 177 -1.71 17.13 -9.21
C TRP A 177 -0.85 18.02 -10.11
N LEU A 178 -1.27 18.14 -11.37
CA LEU A 178 -0.58 18.92 -12.39
C LEU A 178 -1.59 19.78 -13.16
N SER A 179 -1.25 21.04 -13.38
CA SER A 179 -1.99 21.91 -14.30
C SER A 179 -1.69 21.54 -15.76
N PRO A 180 -2.57 21.89 -16.72
CA PRO A 180 -2.26 21.75 -18.14
C PRO A 180 -0.91 22.40 -18.50
N GLY A 181 -0.08 21.65 -19.24
CA GLY A 181 1.25 22.09 -19.66
C GLY A 181 2.38 21.96 -18.63
N GLU A 182 2.13 21.54 -17.39
CA GLU A 182 3.19 21.40 -16.37
C GLU A 182 4.11 20.20 -16.61
N HIS A 183 3.63 19.13 -17.27
CA HIS A 183 4.42 17.94 -17.52
C HIS A 183 4.08 17.29 -18.87
N PRO A 184 5.06 16.86 -19.69
CA PRO A 184 4.81 16.29 -21.02
C PRO A 184 4.00 14.99 -21.02
N ASN A 185 4.09 14.19 -19.95
CA ASN A 185 3.26 12.98 -19.80
C ASN A 185 1.78 13.28 -19.46
N TYR A 186 1.47 14.52 -19.06
CA TYR A 186 0.14 14.98 -18.66
C TYR A 186 -0.16 16.34 -19.31
N PRO A 187 -0.28 16.40 -20.66
CA PRO A 187 -0.41 17.67 -21.37
C PRO A 187 -1.65 18.47 -20.97
N GLU A 188 -2.77 17.77 -20.69
CA GLU A 188 -4.02 18.35 -20.22
C GLU A 188 -4.07 18.53 -18.69
N GLY A 189 -2.97 18.24 -17.98
CA GLY A 189 -2.94 18.18 -16.53
C GLY A 189 -3.65 16.96 -15.97
N ILE A 190 -3.67 16.85 -14.64
CA ILE A 190 -4.33 15.80 -13.88
C ILE A 190 -4.59 16.27 -12.44
N GLN A 191 -5.73 15.87 -11.87
CA GLN A 191 -6.07 16.14 -10.46
C GLN A 191 -6.35 14.81 -9.76
N ASP A 192 -5.30 14.11 -9.36
CA ASP A 192 -5.41 12.78 -8.76
C ASP A 192 -5.34 12.85 -7.22
N ASN A 193 -6.37 12.34 -6.54
CA ASN A 193 -6.46 12.33 -5.08
C ASN A 193 -6.03 10.98 -4.43
N THR A 194 -5.53 10.04 -5.23
CA THR A 194 -5.13 8.70 -4.80
C THR A 194 -3.65 8.45 -5.06
N HIS A 195 -3.17 8.75 -6.26
CA HIS A 195 -1.82 8.35 -6.68
C HIS A 195 -0.77 9.41 -6.32
N LEU A 196 0.29 8.93 -5.67
CA LEU A 196 1.38 9.76 -5.18
C LEU A 196 2.24 10.25 -6.35
N ASN A 197 2.93 11.36 -6.13
CA ASN A 197 4.11 11.73 -6.90
C ASN A 197 5.39 11.25 -6.16
N GLU A 198 6.56 11.60 -6.67
CA GLU A 198 7.83 11.22 -6.04
C GLU A 198 7.99 11.67 -4.57
N PRO A 199 7.82 12.97 -4.22
CA PRO A 199 7.84 13.42 -2.82
C PRO A 199 6.82 12.70 -1.92
N GLY A 200 5.60 12.45 -2.41
CA GLY A 200 4.59 11.72 -1.67
C GLY A 200 4.95 10.26 -1.45
N ALA A 201 5.49 9.60 -2.48
CA ALA A 201 5.97 8.22 -2.41
C ALA A 201 7.09 8.07 -1.38
N GLU A 202 8.02 9.03 -1.32
CA GLU A 202 9.10 9.05 -0.32
C GLU A 202 8.56 9.28 1.10
N ALA A 203 7.66 10.24 1.28
CA ALA A 203 7.07 10.50 2.59
C ALA A 203 6.28 9.29 3.13
N VAL A 204 5.49 8.64 2.28
CA VAL A 204 4.72 7.44 2.65
C VAL A 204 5.65 6.25 2.92
N ALA A 205 6.70 6.07 2.11
CA ALA A 205 7.69 5.02 2.33
C ALA A 205 8.41 5.19 3.67
N GLN A 206 8.77 6.43 4.04
CA GLN A 206 9.35 6.74 5.34
C GLN A 206 8.37 6.41 6.48
N MET A 207 7.08 6.76 6.36
CA MET A 207 6.07 6.38 7.37
C MET A 207 5.98 4.86 7.59
N VAL A 208 6.06 4.07 6.52
CA VAL A 208 6.05 2.61 6.60
C VAL A 208 7.34 2.10 7.24
N ALA A 209 8.50 2.61 6.86
CA ALA A 209 9.78 2.24 7.46
C ALA A 209 9.82 2.55 8.97
N ASP A 210 9.37 3.74 9.37
CA ASP A 210 9.25 4.11 10.78
C ASP A 210 8.33 3.15 11.55
N ALA A 211 7.22 2.71 10.92
CA ALA A 211 6.32 1.74 11.53
C ALA A 211 6.97 0.35 11.65
N ILE A 212 7.75 -0.10 10.66
CA ILE A 212 8.52 -1.35 10.70
C ILE A 212 9.48 -1.36 11.90
N PHE A 213 10.24 -0.27 12.10
CA PHE A 213 11.17 -0.17 13.22
C PHE A 213 10.46 -0.09 14.58
N ASN A 214 9.34 0.63 14.66
CA ASN A 214 8.54 0.74 15.90
C ASN A 214 7.89 -0.59 16.30
N LEU A 215 7.52 -1.43 15.33
CA LEU A 215 7.03 -2.79 15.57
C LEU A 215 8.13 -3.77 16.00
N MET A 216 9.40 -3.32 16.04
CA MET A 216 10.57 -4.15 16.33
C MET A 216 10.62 -5.41 15.46
N LEU A 217 10.18 -5.28 14.20
CA LEU A 217 10.32 -6.38 13.25
C LEU A 217 11.81 -6.68 13.10
N ASN A 218 12.17 -7.96 13.21
CA ASN A 218 13.56 -8.39 13.14
C ASN A 218 14.03 -8.34 11.68
N ILE A 219 14.32 -7.12 11.21
CA ILE A 219 14.91 -6.81 9.92
C ILE A 219 16.39 -6.49 10.13
N SER A 220 17.28 -7.37 9.68
CA SER A 220 18.73 -7.27 9.96
C SER A 220 19.58 -7.83 8.84
#